data_AF-A0A356WX93-F1
#
_entry.id   AF-A0A356WX93-F1
#
_cell.length_a   1.000
_cell.length_b   1.000
_cell.length_c   1.000
_cell.angle_alpha   90.00
_cell.angle_beta   90.00
_cell.angle_gamma   90.00
#
_symmetry.space_group_name_H-M   'P 1'
#
loop_
_entity.id
_entity.type
_entity.pdbx_description
1 polymer ?
#
loop_
_entity_poly.entity_id
_entity_poly.type
_entity_poly.pdbx_seq_one_letter_code
_entity_poly.pdbx_strand_id
1 'polypeptide(L)' 'KYYLVKNSWGKTGPYDGVWYASEAFVRYKTLSIVIHKDALPKETAKKI' A
#
# COMPACT_ATOMS: atom_id res chain seq x y z
N LYS A 1 5.59 11.41 -4.09
CA LYS A 1 5.26 10.09 -4.68
C LYS A 1 3.93 9.62 -4.09
N TYR A 2 3.15 8.87 -4.84
CA TYR A 2 1.85 8.33 -4.41
C TYR A 2 1.81 6.83 -4.68
N TYR A 3 1.12 6.10 -3.81
CA TYR A 3 0.74 4.71 -4.02
C TYR A 3 -0.68 4.66 -4.59
N LEU A 4 -0.90 3.79 -5.58
CA LEU A 4 -2.25 3.43 -6.01
C LEU A 4 -2.88 2.49 -4.99
N VAL A 5 -4.10 2.80 -4.57
CA VAL A 5 -4.88 2.00 -3.62
C VAL A 5 -6.21 1.65 -4.27
N LYS A 6 -6.45 0.36 -4.47
CA LYS A 6 -7.78 -0.14 -4.87
C LYS A 6 -8.68 -0.16 -3.64
N ASN A 7 -9.76 0.61 -3.66
CA ASN A 7 -10.74 0.62 -2.58
C ASN A 7 -11.91 -0.36 -2.87
N SER A 8 -12.69 -0.70 -1.86
CA SER A 8 -13.81 -1.64 -1.93
C SER A 8 -15.18 -0.95 -2.04
N TRP A 9 -15.23 0.33 -2.38
CA TRP A 9 -16.46 1.13 -2.50
C TRP A 9 -17.08 1.12 -3.91
N GLY A 10 -16.70 0.15 -4.76
CA GLY A 10 -17.12 0.08 -6.16
C GLY A 10 -16.45 1.13 -7.06
N LYS A 11 -16.98 1.35 -8.27
CA LYS A 11 -16.49 2.37 -9.23
C LYS A 11 -16.98 3.77 -8.84
N THR A 12 -16.51 4.26 -7.70
CA THR A 12 -16.92 5.54 -7.12
C THR A 12 -15.80 6.58 -7.18
N GLY A 13 -16.20 7.86 -7.26
CA GLY A 13 -15.27 8.99 -7.25
C GLY A 13 -14.58 9.25 -8.61
N PRO A 14 -13.67 10.23 -8.66
CA PRO A 14 -13.04 10.70 -9.91
C PRO A 14 -12.06 9.70 -10.55
N TYR A 15 -11.78 8.58 -9.88
CA TYR A 15 -10.80 7.58 -10.30
C TYR A 15 -11.35 6.15 -10.23
N ASP A 16 -12.65 5.95 -10.47
CA ASP A 16 -13.28 4.62 -10.60
C ASP A 16 -12.99 3.65 -9.44
N GLY A 17 -13.03 4.14 -8.20
CA GLY A 17 -12.77 3.35 -6.99
C GLY A 17 -11.31 3.22 -6.58
N VAL A 18 -10.40 3.91 -7.29
CA VAL A 18 -8.97 3.98 -6.97
C VAL A 18 -8.65 5.25 -6.19
N TRP A 19 -7.70 5.15 -5.27
CA TRP A 19 -7.19 6.25 -4.47
C TRP A 19 -5.70 6.43 -4.69
N TYR A 20 -5.23 7.68 -4.58
CA TYR A 20 -3.82 8.02 -4.57
C TYR A 20 -3.42 8.42 -3.15
N ALA A 21 -2.71 7.52 -2.46
CA ALA A 21 -2.23 7.78 -1.10
C ALA A 21 -0.80 8.32 -1.16
N SER A 22 -0.55 9.50 -0.58
CA SER A 22 0.80 10.07 -0.58
C SER A 22 1.75 9.20 0.23
N GLU A 23 3.03 9.16 -0.15
CA GLU A 23 4.04 8.38 0.57
C GLU A 23 4.12 8.76 2.06
N ALA A 24 4.02 10.06 2.37
CA ALA A 24 4.01 10.55 3.75
C ALA A 24 2.81 10.03 4.56
N PHE A 25 1.63 9.99 3.94
CA PHE A 25 0.43 9.46 4.57
C PHE A 25 0.57 7.96 4.87
N VAL A 26 1.01 7.18 3.89
CA VAL A 26 1.22 5.73 4.05
C VAL A 26 2.26 5.46 5.15
N ARG A 27 3.39 6.17 5.14
CA ARG A 27 4.44 6.02 6.16
C ARG A 27 3.92 6.32 7.57
N TYR A 28 3.07 7.32 7.74
CA TYR A 28 2.62 7.77 9.06
C TYR A 28 1.39 7.02 9.59
N LYS A 29 0.50 6.57 8.70
CA LYS A 29 -0.83 6.05 9.09
C LYS A 29 -1.02 4.56 8.89
N THR A 30 -0.11 3.84 8.23
CA THR A 30 -0.20 2.38 8.10
C THR A 30 0.12 1.70 9.44
N LEU A 31 -0.77 0.79 9.87
CA LEU A 31 -0.58 0.00 11.10
C LEU A 31 0.10 -1.34 10.82
N SER A 32 -0.38 -2.07 9.82
CA SER A 32 0.20 -3.35 9.40
C SER A 32 -0.10 -3.60 7.91
N ILE A 33 0.70 -4.48 7.31
CA ILE A 33 0.53 -4.95 5.93
C ILE A 33 0.81 -6.45 5.87
N VAL A 34 0.23 -7.11 4.88
CA VAL A 34 0.52 -8.50 4.55
C VAL A 34 1.11 -8.54 3.15
N ILE A 35 2.22 -9.27 3.02
CA ILE A 35 2.90 -9.48 1.74
C ILE A 35 3.36 -10.93 1.64
N HIS A 36 3.55 -11.42 0.41
CA HIS A 36 4.22 -12.70 0.18
C HIS A 36 5.69 -12.60 0.62
N LYS A 37 6.27 -13.69 1.16
CA LYS A 37 7.65 -13.70 1.67
C LYS A 37 8.67 -13.32 0.61
N ASP A 38 8.46 -13.74 -0.63
CA ASP A 38 9.37 -13.44 -1.75
C ASP A 38 9.37 -11.96 -2.17
N ALA A 39 8.37 -11.19 -1.77
CA ALA A 39 8.33 -9.74 -2.00
C ALA A 39 9.24 -8.96 -1.02
N LEU A 40 9.73 -9.62 0.03
CA LEU A 40 10.59 -9.02 1.02
C LEU A 40 12.03 -8.95 0.49
N PRO A 41 12.71 -7.79 0.54
CA PRO A 41 14.12 -7.70 0.16
C PRO A 41 14.98 -8.68 0.98
N LYS A 42 15.94 -9.35 0.33
CA LYS A 42 16.78 -10.39 0.98
C LYS A 42 17.42 -9.93 2.29
N GLU A 43 17.87 -8.68 2.33
CA GLU A 43 18.51 -8.09 3.52
C GLU A 43 17.54 -7.84 4.68
N THR A 44 16.25 -7.64 4.39
CA THR A 44 15.20 -7.55 5.41
C THR A 44 14.74 -8.95 5.82
N ALA A 45 14.60 -9.86 4.86
CA ALA A 45 14.19 -11.25 5.09
C ALA A 45 15.14 -12.03 6.00
N LYS A 46 16.44 -11.72 6.00
CA LYS A 46 17.41 -12.34 6.92
C LYS A 46 17.27 -11.88 8.38
N LYS A 47 16.57 -10.77 8.64
CA LYS A 47 16.46 -10.15 9.98
C LYS A 47 15.18 -10.53 10.73
N ILE A 48 14.32 -11.32 10.11
CA ILE A 48 13.05 -11.83 10.62
C ILE A 48 13.02 -13.34 10.44
#